data_AF-A0A7J8YTD4-F1
#
_entry.id   AF-A0A7J8YTD4-F1
#
_cell.length_a   1.000
_cell.length_b   1.000
_cell.length_c   1.000
_cell.angle_alpha   90.00
_cell.angle_beta   90.00
_cell.angle_gamma   90.00
#
_symmetry.space_group_name_H-M   'P 1'
#
loop_
_entity.id
_entity.type
_entity.pdbx_description
1 polymer ?
#
loop_
_entity_poly.entity_id
_entity_poly.type
_entity_poly.pdbx_seq_one_letter_code
_entity_poly.pdbx_strand_id
1 'polypeptide(L)'
;MTFTLWKRLETLYATKFLANQLVLKQQLLTFYLNEDEPLNDHISQFIILFNDLKNVELHIDDEDQVILLLCSLTLSYKSFNEPLIYGRDNISFEDVRGHLLSKNKKNSTTSLVRIAS
;
A
#
# COMPACT_ATOMS: atom_id res chain seq x y z
N MET A 1 32.75 3.26 33.24
CA MET A 1 33.02 3.86 31.92
C MET A 1 32.34 3.15 30.74
N THR A 2 31.64 2.01 30.92
CA THR A 2 30.97 1.26 29.83
C THR A 2 29.54 1.72 29.54
N PHE A 3 28.86 2.34 30.50
CA PHE A 3 27.46 2.78 30.39
C PHE A 3 27.26 3.90 29.36
N THR A 4 28.27 4.75 29.17
CA THR A 4 28.25 5.85 28.19
C THR A 4 28.34 5.33 26.75
N LEU A 5 29.09 4.26 26.51
CA LEU A 5 29.16 3.62 25.20
C LEU A 5 27.83 2.91 24.87
N TRP A 6 27.26 2.22 25.85
CA TRP A 6 25.96 1.54 25.71
C TRP A 6 24.83 2.53 25.38
N LYS A 7 24.71 3.63 26.13
CA LYS A 7 23.73 4.69 25.85
C LYS A 7 23.91 5.34 24.47
N ARG A 8 25.16 5.45 24.00
CA ARG A 8 25.44 6.02 22.67
C ARG A 8 25.03 5.06 21.56
N LEU A 9 25.22 3.76 21.75
CA LEU A 9 24.76 2.74 20.81
C LEU A 9 23.24 2.67 20.77
N GLU A 10 22.59 2.70 21.93
CA GLU A 10 21.14 2.69 22.08
C GLU A 10 20.49 3.91 21.40
N THR A 11 21.04 5.11 21.61
CA THR A 11 20.55 6.33 20.95
C THR A 11 20.76 6.32 19.44
N LEU A 12 21.90 5.82 18.94
CA LEU A 12 22.16 5.66 17.51
C LEU A 12 21.23 4.63 16.86
N TYR A 13 20.98 3.51 17.53
CA TYR A 13 20.08 2.48 17.03
C TYR A 13 18.64 2.97 17.01
N ALA A 14 18.20 3.65 18.08
CA ALA A 14 16.86 4.25 18.16
C ALA A 14 16.65 5.34 17.10
N THR A 15 17.64 6.21 16.86
CA THR A 15 17.53 7.23 15.79
C THR A 15 17.50 6.61 14.41
N LYS A 16 18.32 5.58 14.14
CA LYS A 16 18.30 4.87 12.87
C LYS A 16 16.98 4.13 12.65
N PHE A 17 16.44 3.49 13.69
CA PHE A 17 15.14 2.84 13.67
C PHE A 17 14.01 3.84 13.38
N LEU A 18 13.99 4.97 14.09
CA LEU A 18 13.02 6.04 13.87
C LEU A 18 13.10 6.61 12.45
N ALA A 19 14.32 6.86 11.96
CA ALA A 19 14.54 7.37 10.61
C ALA A 19 14.06 6.37 9.54
N ASN A 20 14.38 5.09 9.70
CA ASN A 20 13.92 4.03 8.80
C ASN A 20 12.39 3.93 8.78
N GLN A 21 11.76 3.97 9.96
CA GLN A 21 10.30 3.98 10.08
C GLN A 21 9.69 5.20 9.37
N LEU A 22 10.28 6.39 9.53
CA LEU A 22 9.74 7.61 8.97
C LEU A 22 9.88 7.65 7.44
N VAL A 23 10.98 7.14 6.90
CA VAL A 23 11.17 6.97 5.46
C VAL A 23 10.14 6.01 4.87
N LEU A 24 9.92 4.84 5.49
CA LEU A 24 8.93 3.87 5.00
C LEU A 24 7.50 4.44 5.03
N LYS A 25 7.13 5.15 6.10
CA LYS A 25 5.83 5.86 6.18
C LYS A 25 5.68 6.94 5.11
N GLN A 26 6.75 7.70 4.85
CA GLN A 26 6.75 8.71 3.80
C GLN A 26 6.55 8.08 2.43
N GLN A 27 7.28 6.99 2.13
CA GLN A 27 7.14 6.25 0.87
C GLN A 27 5.71 5.76 0.68
N LEU A 28 5.10 5.16 1.70
CA LEU A 28 3.69 4.73 1.66
C LEU A 28 2.72 5.85 1.27
N LEU A 29 2.91 7.06 1.82
CA LEU A 29 2.03 8.21 1.57
C LEU A 29 2.31 8.92 0.23
N THR A 30 3.48 8.69 -0.37
CA THR A 30 3.84 9.23 -1.70
C THR A 30 3.77 8.20 -2.80
N PHE A 31 3.45 6.96 -2.49
CA PHE A 31 3.27 5.90 -3.46
C PHE A 31 1.90 6.05 -4.10
N TYR A 32 1.89 6.49 -5.37
CA TYR A 32 0.67 6.65 -6.17
C TYR A 32 0.78 5.79 -7.41
N LEU A 33 -0.36 5.22 -7.81
CA LEU A 33 -0.45 4.48 -9.06
C LEU A 33 -0.23 5.44 -10.24
N ASN A 34 0.81 5.18 -11.03
CA ASN A 34 1.06 5.87 -12.29
C ASN A 34 0.18 5.28 -13.40
N GLU A 35 -0.25 6.09 -14.36
CA GLU A 35 -1.15 5.65 -15.45
C GLU A 35 -0.54 4.54 -16.33
N ASP A 36 0.79 4.48 -16.41
CA ASP A 36 1.53 3.50 -17.21
C ASP A 36 1.85 2.20 -16.46
N GLU A 37 1.57 2.12 -15.15
CA GLU A 37 1.91 0.97 -14.32
C GLU A 37 0.73 -0.01 -14.20
N PRO A 38 0.95 -1.33 -14.40
CA PRO A 38 -0.10 -2.31 -14.19
C PRO A 38 -0.48 -2.37 -12.70
N LEU A 39 -1.77 -2.25 -12.40
CA LEU A 39 -2.34 -2.32 -11.05
C LEU A 39 -1.84 -3.53 -10.23
N ASN A 40 -1.55 -4.66 -10.87
CA ASN A 40 -1.03 -5.84 -10.19
C ASN A 40 0.39 -5.65 -9.63
N ASP A 41 1.24 -4.91 -10.35
CA ASP A 41 2.60 -4.62 -9.90
C ASP A 41 2.57 -3.61 -8.75
N HIS A 42 1.74 -2.57 -8.86
CA HIS A 42 1.46 -1.62 -7.78
C HIS A 42 0.99 -2.30 -6.48
N ILE A 43 0.02 -3.22 -6.56
CA ILE A 43 -0.44 -4.00 -5.40
C ILE A 43 0.69 -4.87 -4.83
N SER A 44 1.52 -5.47 -5.69
CA SER A 44 2.64 -6.31 -5.27
C SER A 44 3.70 -5.50 -4.51
N GLN A 45 4.01 -4.29 -4.99
CA GLN A 45 4.92 -3.37 -4.31
C GLN A 45 4.37 -2.93 -2.93
N PHE A 46 3.05 -2.72 -2.83
CA PHE A 46 2.39 -2.46 -1.54
C PHE A 46 2.56 -3.60 -0.53
N ILE A 47 2.40 -4.86 -0.96
CA ILE A 47 2.60 -6.04 -0.10
C ILE A 47 4.05 -6.11 0.39
N ILE A 48 5.02 -5.82 -0.49
CA ILE A 48 6.45 -5.78 -0.12
C ILE A 48 6.69 -4.68 0.92
N LEU A 49 6.15 -3.47 0.70
CA LEU A 49 6.23 -2.35 1.65
C LEU A 49 5.64 -2.70 3.02
N PHE A 50 4.47 -3.36 3.08
CA PHE A 50 3.88 -3.80 4.34
C PHE A 50 4.71 -4.88 5.03
N ASN A 51 5.31 -5.80 4.27
CA ASN A 51 6.21 -6.80 4.82
C ASN A 51 7.50 -6.18 5.38
N ASP A 52 8.06 -5.17 4.70
CA ASP A 52 9.22 -4.42 5.17
C ASP A 52 8.92 -3.61 6.44
N LEU A 53 7.72 -3.05 6.54
CA LEU A 53 7.24 -2.40 7.77
C LEU A 53 7.09 -3.40 8.92
N LYS A 54 6.56 -4.59 8.65
CA LYS A 54 6.47 -5.66 9.64
C LYS A 54 7.85 -6.10 10.14
N ASN A 55 8.86 -6.10 9.27
CA ASN A 55 10.24 -6.43 9.62
C ASN A 55 10.88 -5.39 10.57
N VAL A 56 10.39 -4.14 10.59
CA VAL A 56 10.77 -3.11 11.57
C VAL A 56 9.76 -2.98 12.72
N GLU A 57 9.03 -4.06 13.02
CA GLU A 57 8.04 -4.16 14.11
C GLU A 57 6.87 -3.16 14.01
N LEU A 58 6.57 -2.66 12.80
CA LEU A 58 5.38 -1.87 12.52
C LEU A 58 4.30 -2.76 11.93
N HIS A 59 3.33 -3.15 12.76
CA HIS A 59 2.12 -3.79 12.28
C HIS A 59 1.13 -2.73 11.81
N ILE A 60 0.73 -2.79 10.55
CA ILE A 60 -0.40 -2.05 10.01
C ILE A 60 -1.59 -3.02 9.99
N ASP A 61 -2.73 -2.60 10.52
CA ASP A 61 -3.95 -3.39 10.52
C ASP A 61 -4.50 -3.57 9.10
N ASP A 62 -5.31 -4.60 8.87
CA ASP A 62 -5.86 -4.91 7.55
C ASP A 62 -6.72 -3.74 7.01
N GLU A 63 -7.46 -3.07 7.90
CA GLU A 63 -8.26 -1.88 7.56
C GLU A 63 -7.37 -0.72 7.08
N ASP A 64 -6.28 -0.45 7.80
CA ASP A 64 -5.33 0.61 7.45
C ASP A 64 -4.59 0.30 6.15
N GLN A 65 -4.25 -0.97 5.90
CA GLN A 65 -3.64 -1.41 4.64
C GLN A 65 -4.57 -1.16 3.46
N VAL A 66 -5.87 -1.43 3.63
CA VAL A 66 -6.89 -1.15 2.62
C VAL A 66 -7.00 0.34 2.38
N ILE A 67 -7.08 1.16 3.42
CA ILE A 67 -7.18 2.63 3.29
C ILE A 67 -5.97 3.18 2.54
N LEU A 68 -4.76 2.74 2.89
CA LEU A 68 -3.53 3.17 2.23
C LEU A 68 -3.51 2.78 0.75
N LEU A 69 -3.91 1.54 0.43
CA LEU A 69 -4.03 1.11 -0.96
C LEU A 69 -5.04 1.96 -1.72
N LEU A 70 -6.25 2.16 -1.18
CA LEU A 70 -7.30 2.95 -1.84
C LEU A 70 -6.91 4.42 -2.05
N CYS A 71 -6.17 5.02 -1.12
CA CYS A 71 -5.63 6.38 -1.23
C CYS A 71 -4.56 6.52 -2.31
N SER A 72 -3.76 5.48 -2.55
CA SER A 72 -2.73 5.47 -3.59
C SER A 72 -3.27 5.37 -5.01
N LEU A 73 -4.50 4.86 -5.17
CA LEU A 73 -5.09 4.66 -6.48
C LEU A 73 -5.49 6.00 -7.09
N THR A 74 -5.16 6.19 -8.37
CA THR A 74 -5.48 7.38 -9.14
C THR A 74 -7.00 7.64 -9.18
N LEU A 75 -7.42 8.88 -9.45
CA LEU A 75 -8.82 9.30 -9.55
C LEU A 75 -9.72 8.40 -10.42
N SER A 76 -9.14 7.73 -11.42
CA SER A 76 -9.84 6.75 -12.27
C SER A 76 -10.44 5.55 -11.50
N TYR A 77 -9.87 5.23 -10.33
CA TYR A 77 -10.35 4.19 -9.43
C TYR A 77 -11.19 4.75 -8.27
N LYS A 78 -11.38 6.08 -8.17
CA LYS A 78 -12.09 6.69 -7.04
C LYS A 78 -13.58 6.30 -7.00
N SER A 79 -14.26 6.29 -8.15
CA SER A 79 -15.64 5.76 -8.26
C SER A 79 -15.73 4.25 -8.03
N PHE A 80 -14.60 3.53 -8.08
CA PHE A 80 -14.53 2.11 -7.76
C PHE A 80 -14.35 1.87 -6.25
N ASN A 81 -13.75 2.83 -5.54
CA ASN A 81 -13.49 2.75 -4.10
C ASN A 81 -14.74 3.11 -3.27
N GLU A 82 -15.67 3.91 -3.81
CA GLU A 82 -16.89 4.34 -3.09
C GLU A 82 -17.74 3.17 -2.56
N PRO A 83 -18.08 2.12 -3.34
CA PRO A 83 -18.89 1.01 -2.83
C PRO A 83 -18.16 0.15 -1.81
N LEU A 84 -16.82 0.10 -1.86
CA LEU A 84 -15.99 -0.57 -0.87
C LEU A 84 -16.02 0.22 0.44
N ILE A 85 -15.82 1.54 0.40
CA ILE A 85 -15.77 2.39 1.58
C ILE A 85 -17.14 2.50 2.28
N TYR A 86 -18.25 2.49 1.53
CA TYR A 86 -19.59 2.70 2.08
C TYR A 86 -20.46 1.44 2.19
N GLY A 87 -20.03 0.30 1.63
CA GLY A 87 -20.89 -0.87 1.43
C GLY A 87 -20.64 -2.07 2.35
N ARG A 88 -19.59 -2.07 3.17
CA ARG A 88 -19.29 -3.18 4.10
C ARG A 88 -18.76 -2.69 5.44
N ASP A 89 -19.21 -3.34 6.51
CA ASP A 89 -18.76 -3.10 7.89
C ASP A 89 -17.39 -3.71 8.20
N ASN A 90 -16.92 -4.67 7.40
CA ASN A 90 -15.59 -5.26 7.54
C ASN A 90 -15.01 -5.61 6.16
N ILE A 91 -13.84 -5.08 5.84
CA ILE A 91 -13.14 -5.26 4.57
C ILE A 91 -11.72 -5.72 4.85
N SER A 92 -11.36 -6.90 4.31
CA SER A 92 -9.99 -7.40 4.35
C SER A 92 -9.22 -6.98 3.09
N PHE A 93 -7.91 -6.86 3.22
CA PHE A 93 -7.00 -6.53 2.12
C PHE A 93 -7.15 -7.46 0.90
N GLU A 94 -7.31 -8.77 1.13
CA GLU A 94 -7.45 -9.75 0.06
C GLU A 94 -8.78 -9.62 -0.71
N ASP A 95 -9.86 -9.21 -0.04
CA ASP A 95 -11.14 -8.93 -0.69
C ASP A 95 -11.03 -7.73 -1.65
N VAL A 96 -10.37 -6.66 -1.21
CA VAL A 96 -10.14 -5.46 -2.03
C VAL A 96 -9.25 -5.77 -3.21
N ARG A 97 -8.17 -6.53 -2.98
CA ARG A 97 -7.25 -7.00 -4.02
C ARG A 97 -7.97 -7.81 -5.08
N GLY A 98 -8.76 -8.81 -4.68
CA GLY A 98 -9.53 -9.64 -5.61
C GLY A 98 -10.53 -8.83 -6.43
N HIS A 99 -11.19 -7.87 -5.80
CA HIS A 99 -12.13 -6.98 -6.46
C HIS A 99 -11.43 -6.08 -7.49
N LEU A 100 -10.28 -5.47 -7.13
CA LEU A 100 -9.45 -4.62 -7.99
C LEU A 100 -8.95 -5.39 -9.23
N LEU A 101 -8.37 -6.57 -9.03
CA LEU A 101 -7.82 -7.39 -10.11
C LEU A 101 -8.90 -7.90 -11.08
N SER A 102 -10.05 -8.32 -10.56
CA SER A 102 -11.19 -8.77 -11.38
C SER A 102 -11.71 -7.67 -12.30
N LYS A 103 -11.74 -6.42 -11.82
CA LYS A 103 -12.19 -5.26 -12.61
C LYS A 103 -11.14 -4.80 -13.62
N ASN A 104 -9.84 -4.84 -13.27
CA ASN A 104 -8.74 -4.52 -14.19
C ASN A 104 -8.59 -5.53 -15.36
N LYS A 105 -9.23 -6.69 -15.26
CA LYS A 105 -9.37 -7.61 -16.40
C LYS A 105 -10.49 -7.17 -17.34
N LYS A 106 -11.56 -6.57 -16.81
CA LYS A 106 -12.78 -6.18 -17.55
C LYS A 106 -12.55 -4.93 -18.41
N ASN A 107 -11.93 -3.89 -17.87
CA ASN A 107 -11.54 -2.68 -18.62
C ASN A 107 -10.56 -2.99 -19.78
N SER A 108 -9.60 -3.90 -19.59
CA SER A 108 -8.67 -4.35 -20.63
C SER A 108 -9.40 -5.05 -21.78
N THR A 109 -10.38 -5.91 -21.48
CA THR A 109 -11.21 -6.56 -22.51
C THR A 109 -12.17 -5.60 -23.22
N THR A 110 -12.74 -4.60 -22.54
CA THR A 110 -13.65 -3.63 -23.16
C THR A 110 -12.91 -2.71 -24.13
N SER A 111 -11.65 -2.35 -23.83
CA SER A 111 -10.82 -1.59 -24.77
C SER A 111 -10.55 -2.38 -26.05
N LEU A 112 -10.26 -3.69 -25.96
CA LEU A 112 -9.99 -4.53 -27.14
C LEU A 112 -11.23 -4.75 -28.03
N VAL A 113 -12.44 -4.85 -27.46
CA VAL A 113 -13.68 -5.00 -28.25
C VAL A 113 -13.99 -3.73 -29.05
N ARG A 114 -13.64 -2.55 -28.53
CA ARG A 114 -13.91 -1.26 -29.20
C ARG A 114 -12.95 -0.94 -30.36
N ILE A 115 -11.78 -1.58 -30.42
CA ILE A 115 -10.82 -1.43 -31.53
C ILE A 115 -11.09 -2.42 -32.68
N ALA A 116 -11.93 -3.44 -32.44
CA ALA A 116 -12.26 -4.51 -33.39
C ALA A 116 -13.66 -4.36 -34.01
N SER A 117 -14.35 -3.23 -33.79
CA SER A 117 -15.65 -2.86 -34.40
C SER A 117 -15.51 -1.54 -35.15
#